data_AF-A0A662V977-F1
#
_entry.id   AF-A0A662V977-F1
#
_cell.length_a   1.000
_cell.length_b   1.000
_cell.length_c   1.000
_cell.angle_alpha   90.00
_cell.angle_beta   90.00
_cell.angle_gamma   90.00
#
_symmetry.space_group_name_H-M   'P 1'
#
loop_
_entity.id
_entity.type
_entity.pdbx_description
1 polymer ?
#
loop_
_entity_poly.entity_id
_entity_poly.type
_entity_poly.pdbx_seq_one_letter_code
_entity_poly.pdbx_strand_id
1 'polypeptide(L)' 'MGREVKKHPIIICRCEDITLDDVEKAIENGYTDLESLKRVLRIGMGPCQGRTCIPLL' A
#
# COMPACT_ATOMS: atom_id res chain seq x y z
N MET A 1 -0.47 -32.07 -6.60
CA MET A 1 -0.11 -31.46 -5.31
C MET A 1 -0.06 -29.95 -5.47
N GLY A 2 -1.20 -29.28 -5.32
CA GLY A 2 -1.25 -27.82 -5.29
C GLY A 2 -0.67 -27.34 -3.97
N ARG A 3 0.43 -26.59 -4.01
CA ARG A 3 0.95 -25.93 -2.81
C ARG A 3 0.02 -24.76 -2.52
N GLU A 4 -0.78 -24.85 -1.46
CA GLU A 4 -1.43 -23.69 -0.87
C GLU A 4 -0.35 -22.76 -0.32
N VAL A 5 -0.04 -21.71 -1.07
CA VAL A 5 0.85 -20.65 -0.63
C VAL A 5 0.05 -19.76 0.31
N LYS A 6 0.37 -19.82 1.62
CA LYS A 6 -0.17 -18.85 2.58
C LYS A 6 0.27 -17.45 2.12
N LYS A 7 -0.67 -16.68 1.54
CA LYS A 7 -0.45 -15.27 1.22
C LYS A 7 -0.23 -14.53 2.54
N HIS A 8 1.02 -14.17 2.81
CA HIS A 8 1.34 -13.26 3.89
C HIS A 8 0.90 -11.85 3.45
N PRO A 9 0.37 -11.02 4.35
CA PRO A 9 0.01 -9.66 4.01
C PRO A 9 1.26 -8.92 3.54
N ILE A 10 1.22 -8.43 2.30
CA ILE A 10 2.32 -7.67 1.70
C ILE A 10 2.20 -6.25 2.24
N ILE A 11 3.16 -5.82 3.05
CA ILE A 11 3.17 -4.48 3.63
C ILE A 11 3.83 -3.51 2.64
N ILE A 12 3.08 -2.51 2.19
CA ILE A 12 3.56 -1.46 1.28
C ILE A 12 4.15 -0.29 2.08
N CYS A 13 3.46 0.15 3.14
CA CYS A 13 3.95 1.22 4.02
C CYS A 13 4.07 0.74 5.46
N ARG A 14 5.30 0.51 5.92
CA ARG A 14 5.55 0.17 7.33
C ARG A 14 5.33 1.32 8.31
N CYS A 15 5.32 2.56 7.83
CA CYS A 15 5.15 3.74 8.69
C CYS A 15 3.68 3.95 9.11
N GLU A 16 2.74 3.62 8.23
CA GLU A 16 1.30 3.78 8.44
C GLU A 16 0.57 2.42 8.44
N ASP A 17 1.32 1.30 8.54
CA ASP A 17 0.81 -0.08 8.49
C ASP A 17 -0.16 -0.39 7.33
N ILE A 18 0.17 0.12 6.13
CA ILE A 18 -0.63 -0.07 4.91
C ILE A 18 -0.18 -1.31 4.17
N THR A 19 -1.13 -2.17 3.81
CA THR A 19 -0.89 -3.39 3.03
C THR A 19 -1.23 -3.20 1.54
N LEU A 20 -0.83 -4.16 0.71
CA LEU A 20 -1.19 -4.19 -0.70
C LEU A 20 -2.71 -4.23 -0.89
N ASP A 21 -3.42 -4.97 -0.04
CA ASP A 21 -4.88 -5.07 -0.07
C ASP A 21 -5.55 -3.71 0.16
N ASP A 22 -5.00 -2.88 1.05
CA ASP A 22 -5.51 -1.51 1.26
C ASP A 22 -5.30 -0.62 0.03
N VAL A 23 -4.17 -0.79 -0.67
CA VAL A 23 -3.88 -0.08 -1.92
C VAL A 23 -4.82 -0.53 -3.03
N GLU A 24 -4.98 -1.84 -3.21
CA GLU A 24 -5.91 -2.40 -4.20
C GLU A 24 -7.33 -1.90 -3.95
N LYS A 25 -7.81 -1.94 -2.69
CA LYS A 25 -9.10 -1.36 -2.32
C LYS A 25 -9.21 0.12 -2.64
N ALA A 26 -8.17 0.91 -2.39
CA ALA A 26 -8.20 2.33 -2.73
C ALA A 26 -8.31 2.55 -4.24
N ILE A 27 -7.62 1.75 -5.04
CA ILE A 27 -7.71 1.77 -6.51
C ILE A 27 -9.12 1.36 -6.96
N GLU A 28 -9.70 0.32 -6.37
CA GLU A 28 -11.09 -0.11 -6.66
C GLU A 28 -12.13 0.96 -6.30
N ASN A 29 -11.86 1.77 -5.27
CA ASN A 29 -12.67 2.94 -4.92
C ASN A 29 -12.48 4.14 -5.86
N GLY A 30 -11.64 4.01 -6.90
CA GLY A 30 -11.39 5.05 -7.90
C GLY A 30 -10.21 5.95 -7.60
N TYR A 31 -9.42 5.67 -6.57
CA TYR A 31 -8.19 6.42 -6.28
C TYR A 31 -7.03 5.84 -7.09
N THR A 32 -6.92 6.24 -8.35
CA THR A 32 -5.93 5.70 -9.30
C THR A 32 -4.62 6.48 -9.35
N ASP A 33 -4.54 7.63 -8.69
CA ASP A 33 -3.40 8.54 -8.74
C ASP A 33 -2.64 8.56 -7.42
N LEU A 34 -1.32 8.75 -7.50
CA LEU A 34 -0.45 8.77 -6.32
C LEU A 34 -0.85 9.85 -5.30
N GLU A 35 -1.33 11.01 -5.74
CA GLU A 35 -1.77 12.05 -4.82
C GLU A 35 -3.04 11.65 -4.05
N SER A 36 -3.99 11.01 -4.73
CA SER A 36 -5.20 10.46 -4.13
C SER A 36 -4.87 9.36 -3.12
N LEU A 37 -4.00 8.43 -3.50
CA LEU A 37 -3.50 7.38 -2.60
C LEU A 37 -2.78 7.96 -1.38
N LYS A 38 -1.96 9.01 -1.56
CA LYS A 38 -1.33 9.74 -0.44
C LYS A 38 -2.34 10.40 0.49
N ARG A 39 -3.43 10.95 -0.02
CA ARG A 39 -4.46 11.56 0.83
C ARG A 39 -5.28 10.53 1.60
N VAL A 40 -5.64 9.41 0.95
CA VAL A 40 -6.51 8.38 1.54
C VAL A 40 -5.72 7.46 2.47
N LEU A 41 -4.59 6.93 2.01
CA LEU A 41 -3.80 5.93 2.74
C LEU A 41 -2.64 6.54 3.54
N ARG A 42 -2.42 7.86 3.44
CA ARG A 42 -1.33 8.60 4.12
C ARG A 42 0.07 8.06 3.82
N ILE A 43 0.20 7.25 2.77
CA ILE A 43 1.45 6.69 2.28
C ILE A 43 2.46 7.81 2.02
N GLY A 44 3.67 7.63 2.54
CA GLY A 44 4.74 8.60 2.38
C GLY A 44 4.60 9.92 3.15
N MET A 45 3.57 10.07 3.99
CA MET A 45 3.48 11.16 4.97
C MET A 45 4.09 10.79 6.34
N GLY A 46 4.52 9.55 6.53
CA GLY A 46 5.18 9.09 7.75
C GLY A 46 6.64 9.58 7.88
N PRO A 47 7.36 9.20 8.95
CA PRO A 47 8.75 9.62 9.21
C PRO A 47 9.73 9.20 8.11
N CYS A 48 9.41 8.14 7.36
CA CYS A 48 10.15 7.68 6.20
C CYS A 48 10.00 8.58 4.95
N GLN A 49 9.10 9.58 4.97
CA GLN A 49 8.87 10.55 3.88
C GLN A 49 8.69 9.88 2.50
N GLY A 50 8.07 8.71 2.46
CA GLY A 50 7.77 7.99 1.22
C GLY A 50 8.93 7.22 0.60
N ARG A 51 10.13 7.25 1.18
CA ARG A 51 11.33 6.61 0.60
C ARG A 51 11.21 5.09 0.43
N THR A 52 10.41 4.44 1.27
CA THR A 52 10.18 2.99 1.22
C THR A 52 8.93 2.63 0.44
N CYS A 53 7.82 3.33 0.64
CA CYS A 53 6.51 2.92 0.11
C CYS A 53 6.19 3.50 -1.27
N ILE A 54 6.64 4.71 -1.61
CA ILE A 54 6.40 5.30 -2.95
C ILE A 54 6.99 4.44 -4.08
N PRO A 55 8.22 3.90 -4.01
CA PRO A 55 8.74 3.07 -5.10
C PRO A 55 8.11 1.67 -5.19
N LEU A 56 7.22 1.30 -4.26
CA LEU A 56 6.50 0.01 -4.25
C LEU A 56 5.08 0.11 -4.81
N LEU A 57 4.63 1.33 -5.16
CA LEU A 57 3.33 1.64 -5.76
C LEU A 57 3.48 1.85 -7.26
#